data_AF-Q4R9P8-F1
#
_entry.id   AF-Q4R9P8-F1
#
_cell.length_a   1.000
_cell.length_b   1.000
_cell.length_c   1.000
_cell.angle_alpha   90.00
_cell.angle_beta   90.00
_cell.angle_gamma   90.00
#
_symmetry.space_group_name_H-M   'P 1'
#
loop_
_entity.id
_entity.type
_entity.pdbx_description
1 polymer ?
#
loop_
_entity_poly.entity_id
_entity_poly.type
_entity_poly.pdbx_seq_one_letter_code
_entity_poly.pdbx_strand_id
1 'polypeptide(L)'
;ELNLVKDEQHSLLTLLHVFHPTLQKIRAEDLTVCKLLLIFDGLDESRLSLDFSNKQVISDVTQVSSVNVLLVNLIQGNLLPSALIWITSRPAAANQIPPSCVDRMTEVRGFTDSQKEEYFRRRFRDEDLSKRIISHIKASRSLHIMCQIPVFCWISATVLEDMLPQTREESCPQP
;
A
#
# COMPACT_ATOMS: atom_id res chain seq x y z
N GLU A 1 -6.59 -8.88 -5.06
CA GLU A 1 -7.43 -9.10 -6.27
C GLU A 1 -6.91 -10.22 -7.16
N LEU A 2 -5.65 -10.21 -7.58
CA LEU A 2 -5.05 -11.28 -8.43
C LEU A 2 -5.22 -12.69 -7.87
N ASN A 3 -5.27 -12.82 -6.55
CA ASN A 3 -5.59 -14.04 -5.82
C ASN A 3 -6.94 -14.70 -6.18
N LEU A 4 -7.86 -13.97 -6.83
CA LEU A 4 -9.17 -14.47 -7.26
C LEU A 4 -9.10 -15.26 -8.57
N VAL A 5 -8.16 -14.91 -9.45
CA VAL A 5 -7.99 -15.51 -10.79
C VAL A 5 -6.71 -16.33 -10.88
N LYS A 6 -6.15 -16.73 -9.73
CA LYS A 6 -4.86 -17.44 -9.64
C LYS A 6 -4.83 -18.78 -10.40
N ASP A 7 -5.98 -19.43 -10.53
CA ASP A 7 -6.15 -20.74 -11.16
C ASP A 7 -6.62 -20.61 -12.63
N GLU A 8 -6.83 -19.38 -13.10
CA GLU A 8 -7.22 -19.07 -14.46
C GLU A 8 -6.01 -18.69 -15.32
N GLN A 9 -6.19 -18.73 -16.64
CA GLN A 9 -5.21 -18.23 -17.59
C GLN A 9 -5.72 -16.94 -18.23
N HIS A 10 -4.83 -15.96 -18.30
CA HIS A 10 -5.10 -14.64 -18.83
C HIS A 10 -3.91 -14.20 -19.68
N SER A 11 -4.14 -13.29 -20.62
CA SER A 11 -3.05 -12.43 -21.10
C SER A 11 -2.95 -11.22 -20.19
N LEU A 12 -1.85 -10.46 -20.27
CA LEU A 12 -1.76 -9.23 -19.49
C LEU A 12 -2.87 -8.25 -19.87
N LEU A 13 -3.20 -8.15 -21.16
CA LEU A 13 -4.27 -7.29 -21.64
C LEU A 13 -5.63 -7.70 -21.04
N THR A 14 -5.98 -8.99 -21.08
CA THR A 14 -7.26 -9.45 -20.50
C THR A 14 -7.29 -9.27 -19.00
N LEU A 15 -6.17 -9.51 -18.31
CA LEU A 15 -6.07 -9.30 -16.86
C LEU A 15 -6.35 -7.84 -16.48
N LEU A 16 -5.79 -6.89 -17.23
CA LEU A 16 -6.05 -5.46 -17.04
C LEU A 16 -7.52 -5.12 -17.29
N HIS A 17 -8.15 -5.70 -18.32
CA HIS A 17 -9.58 -5.47 -18.60
C HIS A 17 -10.51 -6.06 -17.54
N VAL A 18 -10.12 -7.19 -16.91
CA VAL A 18 -10.89 -7.84 -15.84
C VAL A 18 -10.89 -6.99 -14.57
N PHE A 19 -9.73 -6.54 -14.09
CA PHE A 19 -9.63 -5.77 -12.84
C PHE A 19 -9.90 -4.27 -13.01
N HIS A 20 -9.71 -3.75 -14.22
CA HIS A 20 -9.94 -2.34 -14.53
C HIS A 20 -10.76 -2.18 -15.82
N PRO A 21 -12.10 -2.35 -15.76
CA PRO A 21 -12.96 -2.23 -16.94
C PRO A 21 -12.86 -0.89 -17.68
N THR A 22 -12.44 0.17 -17.00
CA THR A 22 -12.15 1.47 -17.61
C THR A 22 -11.03 1.41 -18.66
N LEU A 23 -10.15 0.42 -18.57
CA LEU A 23 -9.04 0.16 -19.49
C LEU A 23 -9.45 -0.66 -20.73
N GLN A 24 -10.73 -1.05 -20.88
CA GLN A 24 -11.20 -1.82 -22.04
C GLN A 24 -10.94 -1.13 -23.39
N LYS A 25 -10.81 0.20 -23.40
CA LYS A 25 -10.50 0.98 -24.59
C LYS A 25 -9.01 0.91 -24.99
N ILE A 26 -8.15 0.48 -24.08
CA ILE A 26 -6.71 0.32 -24.34
C ILE A 26 -6.49 -0.98 -25.11
N ARG A 27 -5.82 -0.86 -26.25
CA ARG A 27 -5.43 -1.98 -27.10
C ARG A 27 -4.01 -2.44 -26.74
N ALA A 28 -3.64 -3.63 -27.21
CA ALA A 28 -2.31 -4.20 -27.00
C ALA A 28 -1.18 -3.25 -27.45
N GLU A 29 -1.36 -2.62 -28.62
CA GLU A 29 -0.41 -1.66 -29.18
C GLU A 29 -0.26 -0.38 -28.36
N ASP A 30 -1.31 0.03 -27.64
CA ASP A 30 -1.25 1.22 -26.80
C ASP A 30 -0.36 0.96 -25.56
N LEU A 31 -0.40 -0.27 -25.02
CA LEU A 31 0.43 -0.66 -23.87
C LEU A 31 1.93 -0.65 -24.16
N THR A 32 2.35 -0.90 -25.41
CA THR A 32 3.77 -0.97 -25.76
C THR A 32 4.39 0.41 -26.02
N VAL A 33 3.58 1.41 -26.38
CA VAL A 33 4.03 2.79 -26.61
C VAL A 33 3.84 3.71 -25.39
N CYS A 34 2.93 3.36 -24.47
CA CYS A 34 2.70 4.15 -23.27
C CYS A 34 3.81 4.00 -22.24
N LYS A 35 4.08 5.09 -21.50
CA LYS A 35 4.84 5.03 -20.26
C LYS A 35 3.94 4.47 -19.16
N LEU A 36 4.14 3.21 -18.80
CA LEU A 36 3.33 2.50 -17.82
C LEU A 36 3.99 2.48 -16.44
N LEU A 37 3.17 2.66 -15.41
CA LEU A 37 3.51 2.38 -14.01
C LEU A 37 2.53 1.34 -13.49
N LEU A 38 3.05 0.17 -13.11
CA LEU A 38 2.28 -0.91 -12.49
C LEU A 38 2.58 -0.93 -10.99
N ILE A 39 1.54 -0.82 -10.17
CA ILE A 39 1.66 -0.86 -8.71
C ILE A 39 1.07 -2.17 -8.22
N PHE A 40 1.92 -3.04 -7.68
CA PHE A 40 1.51 -4.26 -6.99
C PHE A 40 1.48 -3.99 -5.49
N ASP A 41 0.28 -3.80 -4.97
CA ASP A 41 0.06 -3.53 -3.55
C ASP A 41 -0.12 -4.85 -2.78
N GLY A 42 0.68 -5.06 -1.73
CA GLY A 42 0.55 -6.20 -0.82
C GLY A 42 1.07 -7.53 -1.37
N LEU A 43 2.33 -7.58 -1.86
CA LEU A 43 2.94 -8.83 -2.33
C LEU A 43 2.91 -9.94 -1.24
N ASP A 44 3.04 -9.59 0.03
CA ASP A 44 3.02 -10.53 1.15
C ASP A 44 1.65 -11.20 1.40
N GLU A 45 0.57 -10.66 0.82
CA GLU A 45 -0.76 -11.26 0.84
C GLU A 45 -1.05 -12.11 -0.40
N SER A 46 -0.11 -12.12 -1.35
CA SER A 46 -0.22 -12.91 -2.57
C SER A 46 -0.10 -14.41 -2.26
N ARG A 47 -1.03 -15.18 -2.81
CA ARG A 47 -1.02 -16.66 -2.81
C ARG A 47 -0.37 -17.21 -4.07
N LEU A 48 0.18 -16.33 -4.91
CA LEU A 48 0.85 -16.65 -6.16
C LEU A 48 2.28 -17.08 -5.86
N SER A 49 2.72 -18.16 -6.50
CA SER A 49 4.11 -18.61 -6.41
C SER A 49 4.91 -18.00 -7.56
N LEU A 50 5.78 -17.05 -7.24
CA LEU A 50 6.63 -16.38 -8.22
C LEU A 50 7.92 -17.18 -8.41
N ASP A 51 7.90 -18.09 -9.38
CA ASP A 51 9.07 -18.88 -9.75
C ASP A 51 9.93 -18.16 -10.80
N PHE A 52 10.96 -17.47 -10.34
CA PHE A 52 11.94 -16.78 -11.19
C PHE A 52 12.96 -17.74 -11.84
N SER A 53 12.96 -19.03 -11.49
CA SER A 53 13.81 -20.05 -12.13
C SER A 53 13.16 -20.65 -13.38
N ASN A 54 11.85 -20.44 -13.56
CA ASN A 54 11.13 -20.86 -14.75
C ASN A 54 11.69 -20.15 -16.00
N LYS A 55 11.92 -20.92 -17.06
CA LYS A 55 12.49 -20.44 -18.33
C LYS A 55 11.43 -19.98 -19.33
N GLN A 56 10.15 -19.99 -18.97
CA GLN A 56 9.07 -19.54 -19.84
C GLN A 56 9.12 -18.01 -20.01
N VAL A 57 9.52 -17.58 -21.21
CA VAL A 57 9.59 -16.16 -21.60
C VAL A 57 8.29 -15.76 -22.29
N ILE A 58 7.67 -14.68 -21.82
CA ILE A 58 6.50 -14.05 -22.43
C ILE A 58 6.83 -12.59 -22.67
N SER A 59 6.69 -12.13 -23.92
CA SER A 59 6.93 -10.75 -24.33
C SER A 59 5.72 -10.08 -24.97
N ASP A 60 4.71 -10.86 -25.39
CA ASP A 60 3.48 -10.36 -25.98
C ASP A 60 2.39 -10.19 -24.91
N VAL A 61 1.82 -9.00 -24.80
CA VAL A 61 0.74 -8.65 -23.86
C VAL A 61 -0.58 -9.38 -24.12
N THR A 62 -0.74 -9.96 -25.30
CA THR A 62 -1.90 -10.75 -25.72
C THR A 62 -1.71 -12.26 -25.51
N GLN A 63 -0.49 -12.71 -25.23
CA GLN A 63 -0.19 -14.12 -24.99
C GLN A 63 -0.80 -14.56 -23.65
N VAL A 64 -1.63 -15.60 -23.71
CA VAL A 64 -2.31 -16.19 -22.55
C VAL A 64 -1.33 -17.08 -21.77
N SER A 65 -1.31 -16.93 -20.44
CA SER A 65 -0.54 -17.75 -19.52
C SER A 65 -1.14 -17.69 -18.11
N SER A 66 -0.53 -18.40 -17.16
CA SER A 66 -0.88 -18.25 -15.74
C SER A 66 -0.47 -16.87 -15.22
N VAL A 67 -1.22 -16.37 -14.23
CA VAL A 67 -0.93 -15.08 -13.59
C VAL A 67 0.49 -15.04 -13.02
N ASN A 68 0.96 -16.13 -12.42
CA ASN A 68 2.32 -16.22 -11.86
C ASN A 68 3.38 -15.95 -12.94
N VAL A 69 3.24 -16.59 -14.10
CA VAL A 69 4.19 -16.45 -15.21
C VAL A 69 4.15 -15.03 -15.78
N LEU A 70 2.96 -14.43 -15.90
CA LEU A 70 2.83 -13.04 -16.33
C LEU A 70 3.55 -12.08 -15.39
N LEU A 71 3.35 -12.22 -14.07
CA LEU A 71 3.99 -11.37 -13.07
C LEU A 71 5.52 -11.54 -13.07
N VAL A 72 6.02 -12.78 -13.14
CA VAL A 72 7.46 -13.04 -13.23
C VAL A 72 8.05 -12.37 -14.48
N ASN A 73 7.40 -12.50 -15.64
CA ASN A 73 7.89 -11.90 -16.88
C ASN A 73 7.81 -10.37 -16.87
N LEU A 74 6.83 -9.77 -16.21
CA LEU A 74 6.79 -8.32 -15.96
C LEU A 74 7.96 -7.88 -15.09
N ILE A 75 8.19 -8.55 -13.95
CA ILE A 75 9.23 -8.19 -12.98
C ILE A 75 10.64 -8.41 -13.57
N GLN A 76 10.83 -9.44 -14.40
CA GLN A 76 12.08 -9.67 -15.13
C GLN A 76 12.27 -8.71 -16.32
N GLY A 77 11.24 -7.97 -16.72
CA GLY A 77 11.29 -7.06 -17.86
C GLY A 77 11.16 -7.74 -19.23
N ASN A 78 10.80 -9.03 -19.28
CA ASN A 78 10.52 -9.73 -20.55
C ASN A 78 9.22 -9.23 -21.18
N LEU A 79 8.21 -8.97 -20.33
CA LEU A 79 6.91 -8.42 -20.71
C LEU A 79 6.90 -6.93 -20.35
N LEU A 80 6.57 -6.08 -21.32
CA LEU A 80 6.60 -4.61 -21.17
C LEU A 80 7.92 -4.08 -20.56
N PRO A 81 9.06 -4.23 -21.27
CA PRO A 81 10.39 -3.88 -20.75
C PRO A 81 10.56 -2.41 -20.34
N SER A 82 9.70 -1.51 -20.84
CA SER A 82 9.73 -0.08 -20.49
C SER A 82 8.78 0.33 -19.35
N ALA A 83 8.03 -0.62 -18.79
CA ALA A 83 7.14 -0.35 -17.68
C ALA A 83 7.92 -0.17 -16.37
N LEU A 84 7.49 0.80 -15.57
CA LEU A 84 7.95 0.95 -14.20
C LEU A 84 7.08 0.08 -13.30
N ILE A 85 7.71 -0.61 -12.36
CA ILE A 85 7.00 -1.47 -11.42
C ILE A 85 7.28 -0.98 -9.99
N TRP A 86 6.21 -0.76 -9.23
CA TRP A 86 6.27 -0.46 -7.81
C TRP A 86 5.61 -1.60 -7.03
N ILE A 87 6.34 -2.21 -6.10
CA ILE A 87 5.82 -3.29 -5.25
C ILE A 87 5.81 -2.80 -3.81
N THR A 88 4.68 -2.94 -3.12
CA THR A 88 4.61 -2.80 -1.66
C THR A 88 4.54 -4.20 -1.04
N SER A 89 5.24 -4.38 0.07
CA SER A 89 5.31 -5.67 0.74
C SER A 89 5.81 -5.52 2.16
N ARG A 90 5.39 -6.42 3.05
CA ARG A 90 6.15 -6.69 4.29
C ARG A 90 7.57 -7.19 3.94
N PRO A 91 8.60 -6.85 4.74
CA PRO A 91 9.99 -7.20 4.45
C PRO A 91 10.24 -8.68 4.19
N ALA A 92 9.54 -9.57 4.91
CA ALA A 92 9.71 -11.02 4.79
C ALA A 92 9.39 -11.55 3.37
N ALA A 93 8.39 -10.97 2.71
CA ALA A 93 7.98 -11.40 1.37
C ALA A 93 8.71 -10.66 0.24
N ALA A 94 9.29 -9.49 0.52
CA ALA A 94 10.05 -8.73 -0.48
C ALA A 94 11.26 -9.52 -1.03
N ASN A 95 11.84 -10.40 -0.20
CA ASN A 95 12.95 -11.27 -0.56
C ASN A 95 12.61 -12.35 -1.61
N GLN A 96 11.32 -12.51 -1.95
CA GLN A 96 10.91 -13.37 -3.07
C GLN A 96 11.34 -12.79 -4.42
N ILE A 97 11.55 -11.47 -4.51
CA ILE A 97 11.99 -10.81 -5.73
C ILE A 97 13.52 -10.87 -5.81
N PRO A 98 14.10 -11.39 -6.91
CA PRO A 98 15.54 -11.41 -7.08
C PRO A 98 16.12 -9.99 -7.02
N PRO A 99 17.24 -9.77 -6.31
CA PRO A 99 17.89 -8.45 -6.24
C PRO A 99 18.26 -7.88 -7.62
N SER A 100 18.51 -8.75 -8.61
CA SER A 100 18.79 -8.35 -9.99
C SER A 100 17.60 -7.69 -10.70
N CYS A 101 16.39 -7.85 -10.18
CA CYS A 101 15.16 -7.25 -10.70
C CYS A 101 14.75 -5.99 -9.90
N VAL A 102 15.59 -5.50 -8.99
CA VAL A 102 15.26 -4.39 -8.08
C VAL A 102 16.23 -3.23 -8.28
N ASP A 103 15.75 -2.14 -8.87
CA ASP A 103 16.55 -0.92 -9.04
C ASP A 103 16.65 -0.11 -7.74
N ARG A 104 15.56 -0.06 -6.96
CA ARG A 104 15.50 0.73 -5.73
C ARG A 104 14.63 0.04 -4.68
N MET A 105 15.14 0.01 -3.45
CA MET A 105 14.39 -0.42 -2.27
C MET A 105 14.22 0.76 -1.31
N THR A 106 13.03 0.91 -0.73
CA THR A 106 12.73 1.94 0.26
C THR A 106 11.95 1.33 1.41
N GLU A 107 12.45 1.51 2.63
CA GLU A 107 11.80 1.03 3.84
C GLU A 107 10.97 2.15 4.47
N VAL A 108 9.69 1.86 4.73
CA VAL A 108 8.77 2.80 5.41
C VAL A 108 8.78 2.50 6.90
N ARG A 109 9.40 3.40 7.69
CA ARG A 109 9.65 3.21 9.14
C ARG A 109 8.60 3.84 10.08
N GLY A 110 7.51 4.36 9.53
CA GLY A 110 6.47 5.05 10.29
C GLY A 110 6.80 6.51 10.62
N PHE A 111 6.19 7.05 11.67
CA PHE A 111 6.31 8.44 12.09
C PHE A 111 7.45 8.69 13.08
N THR A 112 8.22 9.74 12.83
CA THR A 112 9.08 10.38 13.82
C THR A 112 8.25 11.06 14.91
N ASP A 113 8.86 11.41 16.05
CA ASP A 113 8.13 12.09 17.13
C ASP A 113 7.49 13.42 16.68
N SER A 114 8.18 14.20 15.83
CA SER A 114 7.62 15.42 15.25
C SER A 114 6.42 15.14 14.33
N GLN A 115 6.47 14.06 13.55
CA GLN A 115 5.36 13.64 12.68
C GLN A 115 4.16 13.10 13.47
N LYS A 116 4.39 12.42 14.61
CA LYS A 116 3.32 12.01 15.53
C LYS A 116 2.55 13.22 16.03
N GLU A 117 3.26 14.23 16.54
CA GLU A 117 2.61 15.45 17.02
C GLU A 117 1.87 16.18 15.90
N GLU A 118 2.48 16.28 14.72
CA GLU A 118 1.85 16.90 13.56
C GLU A 118 0.57 16.17 13.14
N TYR A 119 0.56 14.84 13.20
CA TYR A 119 -0.64 14.04 12.95
C TYR A 119 -1.78 14.44 13.90
N PHE A 120 -1.51 14.49 15.21
CA PHE A 120 -2.55 14.84 16.19
C PHE A 120 -2.99 16.30 16.07
N ARG A 121 -2.09 17.24 15.81
CA ARG A 121 -2.45 18.65 15.53
C ARG A 121 -3.35 18.78 14.31
N ARG A 122 -3.11 18.02 13.24
CA ARG A 122 -3.97 18.02 12.05
C ARG A 122 -5.31 17.34 12.27
N ARG A 123 -5.35 16.30 13.11
CA ARG A 123 -6.57 15.52 13.39
C ARG A 123 -7.55 16.27 14.28
N PHE A 124 -7.07 17.09 15.21
CA PHE A 124 -7.86 17.86 16.15
C PHE A 124 -7.70 19.35 15.88
N ARG A 125 -8.75 19.99 15.32
CA ARG A 125 -8.72 21.42 14.97
C ARG A 125 -8.61 22.34 16.19
N ASP A 126 -9.14 21.88 17.33
CA ASP A 126 -9.01 22.58 18.60
C ASP A 126 -7.58 22.41 19.12
N GLU A 127 -6.88 23.53 19.25
CA GLU A 127 -5.47 23.56 19.61
C GLU A 127 -5.23 23.04 21.04
N ASP A 128 -6.14 23.34 21.97
CA ASP A 128 -6.02 22.93 23.38
C ASP A 128 -6.33 21.44 23.54
N LEU A 129 -7.35 20.94 22.83
CA LEU A 129 -7.63 19.51 22.75
C LEU A 129 -6.43 18.76 22.14
N SER A 130 -5.85 19.27 21.05
CA SER A 130 -4.70 18.65 20.40
C SER A 130 -3.48 18.58 21.34
N LYS A 131 -3.20 19.66 22.09
CA LYS A 131 -2.13 19.73 23.09
C LYS A 131 -2.36 18.74 24.22
N ARG A 132 -3.59 18.64 24.73
CA ARG A 132 -3.97 17.66 25.76
C ARG A 132 -3.77 16.22 25.28
N ILE A 133 -4.24 15.90 24.07
CA ILE A 133 -4.07 14.57 23.47
C ILE A 133 -2.59 14.22 23.32
N ILE A 134 -1.78 15.11 22.74
CA ILE A 134 -0.34 14.90 22.60
C ILE A 134 0.32 14.66 23.97
N SER A 135 -0.08 15.42 24.99
CA SER A 135 0.40 15.23 26.37
C SER A 135 0.04 13.85 26.92
N HIS A 136 -1.22 13.41 26.76
CA HIS A 136 -1.66 12.07 27.18
C HIS A 136 -0.90 10.95 26.46
N ILE A 137 -0.68 11.07 25.14
CA ILE A 137 0.11 10.11 24.37
C ILE A 137 1.54 10.04 24.92
N LYS A 138 2.20 11.20 25.14
CA LYS A 138 3.58 11.26 25.65
C LYS A 138 3.72 10.76 27.09
N ALA A 139 2.70 10.95 27.93
CA ALA A 139 2.69 10.45 29.30
C ALA A 139 2.73 8.92 29.38
N SER A 140 2.18 8.22 28.37
CA SER A 140 2.26 6.78 28.26
C SER A 140 3.38 6.37 27.31
N ARG A 141 4.51 5.91 27.87
CA ARG A 141 5.67 5.44 27.09
C ARG A 141 5.28 4.39 26.04
N SER A 142 4.45 3.42 26.42
CA SER A 142 4.01 2.36 25.50
C SER A 142 3.19 2.93 24.35
N LEU A 143 2.23 3.81 24.62
CA LEU A 143 1.40 4.43 23.60
C LEU A 143 2.21 5.32 22.66
N HIS A 144 3.13 6.11 23.21
CA HIS A 144 4.05 6.94 22.45
C HIS A 144 4.94 6.14 21.49
N ILE A 145 5.42 4.96 21.91
CA ILE A 145 6.20 4.05 21.06
C ILE A 145 5.31 3.42 19.99
N MET A 146 4.13 2.91 20.35
CA MET A 146 3.19 2.30 19.41
C MET A 146 2.80 3.28 18.28
N CYS A 147 2.57 4.55 18.61
CA CYS A 147 2.27 5.63 17.66
C CYS A 147 3.40 5.92 16.65
N GLN A 148 4.53 5.21 16.67
CA GLN A 148 5.43 5.19 15.51
C GLN A 148 4.72 4.60 14.28
N ILE A 149 3.83 3.62 14.44
CA ILE A 149 3.06 3.08 13.32
C ILE A 149 1.81 3.96 13.12
N PRO A 150 1.60 4.54 11.92
CA PRO A 150 0.51 5.50 11.69
C PRO A 150 -0.90 5.01 12.06
N VAL A 151 -1.17 3.71 11.92
CA VAL A 151 -2.47 3.13 12.31
C VAL A 151 -2.73 3.28 13.82
N PHE A 152 -1.70 3.19 14.66
CA PHE A 152 -1.86 3.39 16.10
C PHE A 152 -2.09 4.86 16.45
N CYS A 153 -1.56 5.81 15.69
CA CYS A 153 -1.95 7.22 15.84
C CYS A 153 -3.44 7.42 15.58
N TRP A 154 -3.96 6.81 14.52
CA TRP A 154 -5.39 6.90 14.19
C TRP A 154 -6.28 6.24 15.25
N ILE A 155 -5.94 5.02 15.68
CA ILE A 155 -6.68 4.33 16.75
C ILE A 155 -6.67 5.17 18.03
N SER A 156 -5.50 5.65 18.45
CA SER A 156 -5.36 6.44 19.68
C SER A 156 -6.13 7.76 19.59
N ALA A 157 -6.11 8.41 18.42
CA ALA A 157 -6.88 9.64 18.20
C ALA A 157 -8.39 9.37 18.34
N THR A 158 -8.92 8.36 17.66
CA THR A 158 -10.35 8.01 17.74
C THR A 158 -10.76 7.68 19.18
N VAL A 159 -9.99 6.86 19.87
CA VAL A 159 -10.29 6.48 21.27
C VAL A 159 -10.23 7.68 22.22
N LEU A 160 -9.23 8.55 22.07
CA LEU A 160 -9.10 9.73 22.94
C LEU A 160 -10.14 10.81 22.62
N GLU A 161 -10.62 10.90 21.38
CA GLU A 161 -11.74 11.78 21.00
C GLU A 161 -13.02 11.41 21.74
N ASP A 162 -13.30 10.11 21.90
CA ASP A 162 -14.48 9.62 22.61
C ASP A 162 -14.34 9.72 24.14
N MET A 163 -13.13 9.53 24.67
CA MET A 163 -12.88 9.51 26.12
C MET A 163 -12.73 10.90 26.74
N LEU A 164 -12.23 11.88 25.97
CA LEU A 164 -12.11 13.25 26.46
C LEU A 164 -13.46 13.92 26.29
N PRO A 165 -14.15 14.31 27.39
CA PRO A 165 -15.39 15.06 27.25
C PRO A 165 -15.10 16.29 26.40
N GLN A 166 -15.86 16.46 25.32
CA GLN A 166 -15.96 17.77 24.68
C GLN A 166 -16.34 18.72 25.80
N THR A 167 -15.53 19.74 26.05
CA THR A 167 -15.91 20.83 26.94
C THR A 167 -17.10 21.54 26.27
N ARG A 168 -18.29 20.93 26.31
CA ARG A 168 -19.53 21.67 26.22
C ARG A 168 -19.48 22.56 27.43
N GLU A 169 -19.55 23.86 27.21
CA GLU A 169 -19.94 24.79 28.26
C GLU A 169 -21.28 24.29 28.79
N GLU A 170 -21.25 23.46 29.83
CA GLU A 170 -22.38 23.26 30.71
C GLU A 170 -22.53 24.61 31.42
N SER A 171 -23.36 25.47 30.83
CA SER A 171 -23.97 26.58 31.52
C SER A 171 -24.75 26.02 32.71
N CYS A 172 -24.05 25.92 33.83
CA CYS A 172 -24.61 25.60 35.13
C CYS A 172 -25.76 26.59 35.40
N PRO A 173 -27.01 26.14 35.62
CA PRO A 173 -28.07 27.03 36.06
C PRO A 173 -27.70 27.51 37.46
N GLN A 174 -27.49 28.82 37.60
CA GLN A 174 -27.24 29.44 38.91
C GLN A 174 -28.49 29.30 39.81
N PRO A 175 -28.29 29.18 41.14
CA PRO A 175 -29.32 28.76 42.10
C PRO A 175 -30.48 29.75 42.27
#